data_AF-A0A7S7SNF6-F1
#
_entry.id   AF-A0A7S7SNF6-F1
#
_cell.length_a   1.000
_cell.length_b   1.000
_cell.length_c   1.000
_cell.angle_alpha   90.00
_cell.angle_beta   90.00
_cell.angle_gamma   90.00
#
_symmetry.space_group_name_H-M   'P 1'
#
loop_
_entity.id
_entity.type
_entity.pdbx_description
1 polymer ?
#
loop_
_entity_poly.entity_id
_entity_poly.type
_entity_poly.pdbx_seq_one_letter_code
_entity_poly.pdbx_strand_id
1 'polypeptide(L)'
;MRRQAAVASPVRPRSGSGSYSGPNASASVNMNAPINETASFSQQVSVTVTTNPVGRSFTVDGQTYFSAQAFSWSPGSQHTIGTTTPQSGGTGVQFVWSGWNDGGAISHAVTAPGSTTTYTANFTTQYYLTTSAGNGGGTVSPASQWYNAGQNVGISASANQGYQFVSWAGSGSGSYSGSNASASVNMNAPINETASFSQQVSVTVTTNPVGRSFTVDGQSYSATHIFRLVAGHAAHNWYDHPSIRRHGSAVRLVRVE
;
A
#
# COMPACT_ATOMS: atom_id res chain seq x y z
N MET A 1 6.29 -33.72 79.87
CA MET A 1 6.69 -32.31 80.04
C MET A 1 8.20 -32.23 80.25
N ARG A 2 8.98 -31.99 79.19
CA ARG A 2 10.44 -31.79 79.25
C ARG A 2 10.80 -30.79 78.15
N ARG A 3 11.24 -29.58 78.49
CA ARG A 3 12.59 -29.10 78.86
C ARG A 3 13.40 -28.68 77.61
N GLN A 4 13.94 -27.46 77.68
CA GLN A 4 14.88 -26.81 76.77
C GLN A 4 16.13 -27.67 76.47
N ALA A 5 16.72 -27.51 75.28
CA ALA A 5 18.08 -26.96 75.10
C ALA A 5 18.62 -27.05 73.65
N ALA A 6 19.53 -26.10 73.37
CA ALA A 6 20.66 -26.13 72.43
C ALA A 6 20.42 -25.82 70.93
N VAL A 7 20.89 -24.64 70.54
CA VAL A 7 21.30 -24.30 69.17
C VAL A 7 22.43 -25.23 68.76
N ALA A 8 22.15 -26.14 67.83
CA ALA A 8 23.18 -26.88 67.11
C ALA A 8 23.51 -26.11 65.82
N SER A 9 24.78 -25.73 65.66
CA SER A 9 25.31 -25.21 64.40
C SER A 9 24.93 -26.14 63.24
N PRO A 10 24.54 -25.62 62.05
CA PRO A 10 24.18 -26.48 60.94
C PRO A 10 25.41 -27.26 60.52
N VAL A 11 25.39 -28.58 60.78
CA VAL A 11 26.31 -29.53 60.17
C VAL A 11 26.09 -29.40 58.66
N ARG A 12 27.12 -28.92 57.96
CA ARG A 12 27.18 -28.88 56.51
C ARG A 12 26.78 -30.27 56.01
N PRO A 13 25.70 -30.44 55.21
CA PRO A 13 25.41 -31.76 54.66
C PRO A 13 26.62 -32.15 53.81
N ARG A 14 27.38 -33.13 54.28
CA ARG A 14 28.32 -33.85 53.43
C ARG A 14 27.43 -34.57 52.42
N SER A 15 27.47 -34.13 51.17
CA SER A 15 26.93 -34.90 50.04
C SER A 15 27.50 -36.31 50.16
N GLY A 16 26.64 -37.30 50.39
CA GLY A 16 27.06 -38.69 50.47
C GLY A 16 27.78 -39.10 49.19
N SER A 17 28.71 -40.05 49.30
CA SER A 17 29.33 -40.68 48.13
C SER A 17 28.24 -41.35 47.30
N GLY A 18 27.86 -40.73 46.17
CA GLY A 18 26.76 -41.20 45.31
C GLY A 18 25.87 -40.07 44.76
N SER A 19 25.94 -38.85 45.31
CA SER A 19 25.11 -37.74 44.86
C SER A 19 25.36 -37.31 43.41
N TYR A 20 24.29 -36.91 42.70
CA TYR A 20 24.38 -36.41 41.34
C TYR A 20 24.32 -34.88 41.30
N SER A 21 25.27 -34.26 40.59
CA SER A 21 25.18 -32.85 40.20
C SER A 21 25.41 -32.73 38.71
N GLY A 22 24.39 -32.31 37.96
CA GLY A 22 24.52 -32.11 36.53
C GLY A 22 23.20 -31.66 35.88
N PRO A 23 23.25 -31.27 34.59
CA PRO A 23 22.12 -30.66 33.90
C PRO A 23 21.09 -31.68 33.38
N ASN A 24 21.36 -32.98 33.49
CA ASN A 24 20.48 -33.98 32.89
C ASN A 24 19.22 -34.14 33.73
N ALA A 25 18.08 -34.14 33.04
CA ALA A 25 16.78 -34.44 33.64
C ALA A 25 16.66 -35.89 34.15
N SER A 26 17.60 -36.77 33.76
CA SER A 26 17.73 -38.13 34.26
C SER A 26 19.17 -38.42 34.67
N ALA A 27 19.33 -39.04 35.84
CA ALA A 27 20.60 -39.50 36.36
C ALA A 27 20.41 -40.74 37.23
N SER A 28 21.45 -41.57 37.31
CA SER A 28 21.49 -42.71 38.22
C SER A 28 22.29 -42.35 39.46
N VAL A 29 21.69 -42.53 40.63
CA VAL A 29 22.31 -42.33 41.95
C VAL A 29 22.52 -43.70 42.57
N ASN A 30 23.73 -43.98 43.04
CA ASN A 30 24.04 -45.24 43.70
C ASN A 30 23.79 -45.09 45.21
N MET A 31 22.80 -45.82 45.75
CA MET A 31 22.34 -45.67 47.13
C MET A 31 23.16 -46.54 48.10
N ASN A 32 24.34 -46.04 48.47
CA ASN A 32 25.23 -46.70 49.43
C ASN A 32 25.10 -46.17 50.86
N ALA A 33 24.33 -45.09 51.05
CA ALA A 33 23.97 -44.44 52.31
C ALA A 33 22.74 -43.54 52.07
N PRO A 34 22.12 -42.93 53.10
CA PRO A 34 21.11 -41.89 52.90
C PRO A 34 21.67 -40.72 52.07
N ILE A 35 21.00 -40.37 50.97
CA ILE A 35 21.34 -39.27 50.07
C ILE A 35 20.12 -38.34 49.96
N ASN A 36 20.36 -37.02 50.01
CA ASN A 36 19.37 -36.00 49.64
C ASN A 36 19.75 -35.43 48.28
N GLU A 37 18.86 -35.59 47.30
CA GLU A 37 18.96 -34.96 45.98
C GLU A 37 17.96 -33.80 45.90
N THR A 38 18.38 -32.69 45.29
CA THR A 38 17.50 -31.53 45.07
C THR A 38 17.50 -31.20 43.59
N ALA A 39 16.37 -31.43 42.92
CA ALA A 39 16.15 -30.96 41.57
C ALA A 39 15.89 -29.45 41.59
N SER A 40 16.53 -28.72 40.70
CA SER A 40 16.26 -27.29 40.47
C SER A 40 15.48 -27.14 39.17
N PHE A 41 14.34 -26.47 39.23
CA PHE A 41 13.50 -26.18 38.06
C PHE A 41 13.53 -24.68 37.80
N SER A 42 13.66 -24.29 36.53
CA SER A 42 13.44 -22.91 36.09
C SER A 42 12.04 -22.79 35.49
N GLN A 43 11.30 -21.77 35.89
CA GLN A 43 10.07 -21.40 35.18
C GLN A 43 10.42 -21.00 33.74
N GLN A 44 9.69 -21.52 32.78
CA GLN A 44 9.68 -21.01 31.40
C GLN A 44 8.31 -20.40 31.14
N VAL A 45 8.29 -19.31 30.38
CA VAL A 45 7.08 -18.64 29.93
C VAL A 45 6.96 -18.76 28.42
N SER A 46 5.72 -18.91 27.94
CA SER A 46 5.45 -18.90 26.51
C SER A 46 5.30 -17.46 26.04
N VAL A 47 6.19 -17.01 25.15
CA VAL A 47 6.09 -15.71 24.49
C VAL A 47 5.80 -15.94 23.03
N THR A 48 4.72 -15.33 22.53
CA THR A 48 4.36 -15.37 21.11
C THR A 48 4.76 -14.07 20.44
N VAL A 49 5.44 -14.15 19.30
CA VAL A 49 5.67 -13.00 18.42
C VAL A 49 4.90 -13.24 17.13
N THR A 50 4.11 -12.26 16.70
CA THR A 50 3.24 -12.33 15.53
C THR A 50 3.12 -10.98 14.84
N THR A 51 2.42 -10.95 13.70
CA THR A 51 2.16 -9.73 12.94
C THR A 51 0.68 -9.56 12.66
N ASN A 52 0.27 -8.31 12.48
CA ASN A 52 -1.05 -7.94 12.01
C ASN A 52 -0.94 -6.95 10.83
N PRO A 53 -1.34 -7.31 9.61
CA PRO A 53 -1.91 -8.59 9.22
C PRO A 53 -0.91 -9.75 9.34
N VAL A 54 -1.41 -10.98 9.40
CA VAL A 54 -0.59 -12.19 9.46
C VAL A 54 0.24 -12.38 8.18
N GLY A 55 1.33 -13.14 8.26
CA GLY A 55 2.19 -13.43 7.11
C GLY A 55 3.21 -12.35 6.78
N ARG A 56 3.42 -11.37 7.67
CA ARG A 56 4.52 -10.39 7.57
C ARG A 56 5.75 -10.94 8.26
N SER A 57 6.93 -10.50 7.83
CA SER A 57 8.18 -10.92 8.46
C SER A 57 8.42 -10.19 9.78
N PHE A 58 9.00 -10.89 10.74
CA PHE A 58 9.55 -10.31 11.96
C PHE A 58 10.82 -11.08 12.33
N THR A 59 11.61 -10.52 13.24
CA THR A 59 12.82 -11.15 13.75
C THR A 59 12.76 -11.33 15.25
N VAL A 60 13.32 -12.42 15.73
CA VAL A 60 13.61 -12.67 17.15
C VAL A 60 15.07 -13.09 17.25
N ASP A 61 15.86 -12.34 18.02
CA ASP A 61 17.31 -12.55 18.19
C ASP A 61 18.06 -12.68 16.86
N GLY A 62 17.66 -11.87 15.88
CA GLY A 62 18.22 -11.85 14.52
C GLY A 62 17.69 -12.91 13.57
N GLN A 63 16.91 -13.90 14.04
CA GLN A 63 16.30 -14.92 13.19
C GLN A 63 14.98 -14.44 12.61
N THR A 64 14.76 -14.65 11.30
CA THR A 64 13.55 -14.19 10.59
C THR A 64 12.46 -15.26 10.60
N TYR A 65 11.23 -14.83 10.86
CA TYR A 65 10.02 -15.64 10.85
C TYR A 65 8.95 -14.96 9.98
N PHE A 66 8.03 -15.76 9.42
CA PHE A 66 6.93 -15.29 8.56
C PHE A 66 5.54 -15.67 9.10
N SER A 67 5.48 -16.45 10.18
CA SER A 67 4.27 -16.90 10.85
C SER A 67 4.42 -16.70 12.35
N ALA A 68 3.30 -16.62 13.07
CA ALA A 68 3.30 -16.52 14.52
C ALA A 68 4.20 -17.62 15.12
N GLN A 69 5.11 -17.21 16.00
CA GLN A 69 6.10 -18.10 16.61
C GLN A 69 6.00 -18.00 18.13
N ALA A 70 5.87 -19.15 18.79
CA ALA A 70 5.94 -19.27 20.24
C ALA A 70 7.36 -19.67 20.66
N PHE A 71 7.85 -19.04 21.72
CA PHE A 71 9.16 -19.27 22.31
C PHE A 71 9.02 -19.56 23.81
N SER A 72 9.83 -20.49 24.32
CA SER A 72 9.94 -20.77 25.75
C SER A 72 11.10 -19.96 26.33
N TRP A 73 10.81 -18.79 26.88
CA TRP A 73 11.82 -17.91 27.48
C TRP A 73 11.86 -18.05 28.99
N SER A 74 13.04 -17.86 29.58
CA SER A 74 13.18 -17.77 31.04
C SER A 74 12.76 -16.36 31.49
N PRO A 75 11.86 -16.19 32.49
CA PRO A 75 11.49 -14.88 32.98
C PRO A 75 12.71 -14.01 33.32
N GLY A 76 12.71 -12.76 32.85
CA GLY A 76 13.82 -11.82 33.01
C GLY A 76 14.93 -11.93 31.95
N SER A 77 14.93 -12.93 31.06
CA SER A 77 15.88 -12.96 29.93
C SER A 77 15.60 -11.82 28.95
N GLN A 78 16.65 -11.29 28.32
CA GLN A 78 16.52 -10.28 27.28
C GLN A 78 16.53 -10.93 25.90
N HIS A 79 15.61 -10.49 25.05
CA HIS A 79 15.51 -10.89 23.65
C HIS A 79 15.34 -9.64 22.78
N THR A 80 15.78 -9.68 21.54
CA THR A 80 15.54 -8.59 20.59
C THR A 80 14.46 -8.99 19.60
N ILE A 81 13.36 -8.24 19.58
CA ILE A 81 12.33 -8.39 18.54
C ILE A 81 12.48 -7.26 17.52
N GLY A 82 12.17 -7.54 16.26
CA GLY A 82 12.30 -6.56 15.20
C GLY A 82 11.48 -6.87 13.96
N THR A 83 11.39 -5.92 13.05
CA THR A 83 10.82 -6.12 11.71
C THR A 83 11.41 -5.11 10.72
N THR A 84 11.01 -5.17 9.46
CA THR A 84 11.40 -4.25 8.40
C THR A 84 10.17 -3.54 7.82
N THR A 85 10.39 -2.37 7.23
CA THR A 85 9.33 -1.60 6.57
C THR A 85 9.88 -0.76 5.40
N PRO A 86 9.13 -0.60 4.30
CA PRO A 86 7.90 -1.32 3.96
C PRO A 86 8.17 -2.78 3.61
N GLN A 87 7.19 -3.66 3.86
CA GLN A 87 7.24 -5.05 3.37
C GLN A 87 6.39 -5.19 2.12
N SER A 88 6.92 -5.87 1.10
CA SER A 88 6.17 -6.14 -0.13
C SER A 88 4.95 -7.04 0.13
N GLY A 89 3.82 -6.69 -0.46
CA GLY A 89 2.61 -7.50 -0.51
C GLY A 89 2.34 -8.11 -1.89
N GLY A 90 3.28 -7.96 -2.83
CA GLY A 90 3.07 -8.22 -4.25
C GLY A 90 2.96 -6.92 -5.05
N THR A 91 2.65 -7.04 -6.34
CA THR A 91 2.58 -5.90 -7.27
C THR A 91 1.56 -4.86 -6.78
N GLY A 92 2.02 -3.63 -6.55
CA GLY A 92 1.17 -2.51 -6.13
C GLY A 92 0.61 -2.63 -4.71
N VAL A 93 1.10 -3.56 -3.88
CA VAL A 93 0.71 -3.72 -2.48
C VAL A 93 1.95 -3.64 -1.58
N GLN A 94 1.87 -2.86 -0.50
CA GLN A 94 2.90 -2.83 0.54
C GLN A 94 2.31 -2.74 1.94
N PHE A 95 3.10 -3.11 2.94
CA PHE A 95 2.74 -3.05 4.35
C PHE A 95 3.73 -2.14 5.08
N VAL A 96 3.23 -1.02 5.59
CA VAL A 96 4.02 -0.02 6.32
C VAL A 96 3.86 -0.28 7.81
N TRP A 97 4.95 -0.44 8.54
CA TRP A 97 4.90 -0.72 9.98
C TRP A 97 4.30 0.46 10.73
N SER A 98 3.35 0.19 11.62
CA SER A 98 2.61 1.20 12.38
C SER A 98 2.85 1.14 13.89
N GLY A 99 3.51 0.10 14.39
CA GLY A 99 3.85 -0.03 15.81
C GLY A 99 3.83 -1.46 16.32
N TRP A 100 4.62 -1.73 17.34
CA TRP A 100 4.41 -2.90 18.20
C TRP A 100 3.30 -2.61 19.21
N ASN A 101 2.58 -3.64 19.67
CA ASN A 101 1.52 -3.48 20.69
C ASN A 101 2.05 -3.09 22.09
N ASP A 102 3.35 -3.20 22.32
CA ASP A 102 4.03 -2.73 23.52
C ASP A 102 4.59 -1.30 23.40
N GLY A 103 4.42 -0.66 22.23
CA GLY A 103 4.90 0.70 21.97
C GLY A 103 6.40 0.81 21.69
N GLY A 104 7.12 -0.31 21.56
CA GLY A 104 8.55 -0.31 21.26
C GLY A 104 8.89 0.15 19.84
N ALA A 105 10.17 0.48 19.62
CA ALA A 105 10.69 0.83 18.30
C ALA A 105 10.62 -0.37 17.32
N ILE A 106 10.78 -0.13 16.01
CA ILE A 106 10.67 -1.18 14.99
C ILE A 106 11.57 -2.41 15.27
N SER A 107 12.72 -2.18 15.90
CA SER A 107 13.59 -3.19 16.51
C SER A 107 13.99 -2.72 17.90
N HIS A 108 13.78 -3.55 18.92
CA HIS A 108 14.09 -3.22 20.31
C HIS A 108 14.23 -4.47 21.19
N ALA A 109 14.84 -4.28 22.36
CA ALA A 109 14.97 -5.34 23.36
C ALA A 109 13.69 -5.45 24.20
N VAL A 110 13.23 -6.67 24.43
CA VAL A 110 12.15 -7.03 25.34
C VAL A 110 12.69 -7.92 26.46
N THR A 111 12.12 -7.76 27.66
CA THR A 111 12.41 -8.64 28.79
C THR A 111 11.31 -9.68 28.90
N ALA A 112 11.67 -10.96 28.93
CA ALA A 112 10.73 -12.06 29.06
C ALA A 112 9.86 -11.88 30.32
N PRO A 113 8.53 -11.72 30.18
CA PRO A 113 7.64 -11.45 31.30
C PRO A 113 7.46 -12.68 32.19
N GLY A 114 6.87 -12.50 33.38
CA GLY A 114 6.56 -13.60 34.30
C GLY A 114 5.33 -14.44 33.90
N SER A 115 4.64 -14.06 32.82
CA SER A 115 3.41 -14.68 32.33
C SER A 115 3.39 -14.74 30.80
N THR A 116 2.58 -15.63 30.26
CA THR A 116 2.35 -15.73 28.80
C THR A 116 2.03 -14.37 28.20
N THR A 117 2.73 -13.99 27.14
CA THR A 117 2.64 -12.67 26.52
C THR A 117 2.72 -12.79 25.01
N THR A 118 2.02 -11.91 24.30
CA THR A 118 2.06 -11.82 22.84
C THR A 118 2.53 -10.44 22.41
N TYR A 119 3.60 -10.40 21.61
CA TYR A 119 4.06 -9.22 20.90
C TYR A 119 3.55 -9.25 19.45
N THR A 120 2.91 -8.17 19.02
CA THR A 120 2.30 -8.05 17.69
C THR A 120 2.89 -6.84 16.97
N ALA A 121 3.58 -7.06 15.86
CA ALA A 121 3.95 -5.99 14.94
C ALA A 121 2.76 -5.64 14.04
N ASN A 122 2.28 -4.41 14.14
CA ASN A 122 1.17 -3.92 13.34
C ASN A 122 1.67 -3.23 12.08
N PHE A 123 0.95 -3.40 10.99
CA PHE A 123 1.21 -2.75 9.72
C PHE A 123 -0.07 -2.17 9.13
N THR A 124 0.07 -1.05 8.44
CA THR A 124 -0.93 -0.45 7.57
C THR A 124 -0.73 -0.95 6.14
N THR A 125 -1.77 -1.56 5.57
CA THR A 125 -1.78 -1.91 4.14
C THR A 125 -1.86 -0.64 3.29
N GLN A 126 -1.01 -0.55 2.28
CA GLN A 126 -1.06 0.48 1.25
C GLN A 126 -1.16 -0.12 -0.14
N TYR A 127 -1.88 0.57 -1.01
CA TYR A 127 -2.01 0.25 -2.42
C TYR A 127 -1.42 1.36 -3.28
N TYR A 128 -0.84 0.99 -4.41
CA TYR A 128 -0.29 1.93 -5.36
C TYR A 128 -1.39 2.43 -6.30
N LEU A 129 -1.50 3.75 -6.43
CA LEU A 129 -2.27 4.40 -7.48
C LEU A 129 -1.30 4.75 -8.61
N THR A 130 -1.52 4.19 -9.79
CA THR A 130 -0.85 4.58 -11.03
C THR A 130 -1.73 5.56 -11.78
N THR A 131 -1.24 6.76 -12.08
CA THR A 131 -1.94 7.72 -12.95
C THR A 131 -1.13 7.97 -14.22
N SER A 132 -1.83 8.09 -15.34
CA SER A 132 -1.21 8.36 -16.65
C SER A 132 -2.08 9.25 -17.52
N ALA A 133 -1.46 10.09 -18.34
CA ALA A 133 -2.13 10.90 -19.37
C ALA A 133 -2.20 10.19 -20.75
N GLY A 134 -2.10 8.86 -20.78
CA GLY A 134 -2.19 8.06 -22.00
C GLY A 134 -1.12 8.46 -23.04
N ASN A 135 -1.55 8.73 -24.27
CA ASN A 135 -0.69 9.19 -25.38
C ASN A 135 -0.25 10.66 -25.26
N GLY A 136 -0.46 11.32 -24.13
CA GLY A 136 -0.20 12.74 -23.91
C GLY A 136 -1.40 13.62 -24.24
N GLY A 137 -1.17 14.91 -24.46
CA GLY A 137 -2.23 15.90 -24.70
C GLY A 137 -2.81 16.53 -23.42
N GLY A 138 -2.27 16.17 -22.26
CA GLY A 138 -2.63 16.76 -20.98
C GLY A 138 -1.75 16.27 -19.85
N THR A 139 -2.16 16.61 -18.62
CA THR A 139 -1.52 16.19 -17.36
C THR A 139 -2.56 15.57 -16.44
N VAL A 140 -2.10 14.75 -15.50
CA VAL A 140 -2.93 14.13 -14.46
C VAL A 140 -2.40 14.49 -13.08
N SER A 141 -3.32 14.58 -12.11
CA SER A 141 -3.00 14.79 -10.70
C SER A 141 -3.92 13.92 -9.83
N PRO A 142 -3.43 13.30 -8.76
CA PRO A 142 -2.02 13.26 -8.34
C PRO A 142 -1.15 12.42 -9.28
N ALA A 143 0.17 12.60 -9.19
CA ALA A 143 1.12 11.66 -9.79
C ALA A 143 1.08 10.32 -9.03
N SER A 144 1.51 9.24 -9.71
CA SER A 144 1.52 7.89 -9.16
C SER A 144 2.21 7.81 -7.79
N GLN A 145 1.54 7.25 -6.79
CA GLN A 145 2.07 7.12 -5.43
C GLN A 145 1.30 6.09 -4.59
N TRP A 146 1.81 5.80 -3.39
CA TRP A 146 1.17 4.91 -2.43
C TRP A 146 0.12 5.62 -1.58
N TYR A 147 -0.98 4.93 -1.31
CA TYR A 147 -2.07 5.40 -0.45
C TYR A 147 -2.50 4.30 0.52
N ASN A 148 -3.04 4.70 1.67
CA ASN A 148 -3.57 3.75 2.64
C ASN A 148 -4.79 3.01 2.06
N ALA A 149 -4.93 1.73 2.39
CA ALA A 149 -6.11 0.96 2.03
C ALA A 149 -7.40 1.65 2.54
N GLY A 150 -8.40 1.74 1.68
CA GLY A 150 -9.68 2.42 1.95
C GLY A 150 -9.65 3.94 1.81
N GLN A 151 -8.50 4.56 1.53
CA GLN A 151 -8.41 6.01 1.34
C GLN A 151 -9.18 6.45 0.08
N ASN A 152 -9.97 7.51 0.21
CA ASN A 152 -10.57 8.21 -0.93
C ASN A 152 -9.57 9.23 -1.49
N VAL A 153 -9.23 9.11 -2.77
CA VAL A 153 -8.25 9.95 -3.45
C VAL A 153 -8.93 10.69 -4.60
N GLY A 154 -8.85 12.02 -4.61
CA GLY A 154 -9.32 12.81 -5.74
C GLY A 154 -8.33 12.73 -6.90
N ILE A 155 -8.84 12.46 -8.12
CA ILE A 155 -8.08 12.47 -9.37
C ILE A 155 -8.60 13.59 -10.28
N SER A 156 -7.72 14.17 -11.07
CA SER A 156 -8.04 15.24 -12.02
C SER A 156 -7.14 15.20 -13.25
N ALA A 157 -7.71 15.55 -14.40
CA ALA A 157 -7.03 15.65 -15.68
C ALA A 157 -7.13 17.09 -16.20
N SER A 158 -6.03 17.63 -16.71
CA SER A 158 -5.98 18.94 -17.35
C SER A 158 -5.50 18.79 -18.78
N ALA A 159 -6.26 19.27 -19.75
CA ALA A 159 -5.87 19.21 -21.16
C ALA A 159 -4.86 20.32 -21.47
N ASN A 160 -3.85 19.99 -22.28
CA ASN A 160 -2.93 20.98 -22.81
C ASN A 160 -3.62 21.85 -23.87
N GLN A 161 -3.00 22.98 -24.22
CA GLN A 161 -3.50 23.81 -25.33
C GLN A 161 -3.62 22.99 -26.62
N GLY A 162 -4.75 23.15 -27.32
CA GLY A 162 -5.05 22.38 -28.53
C GLY A 162 -5.55 20.97 -28.28
N TYR A 163 -5.87 20.60 -27.04
CA TYR A 163 -6.48 19.34 -26.66
C TYR A 163 -7.72 19.56 -25.79
N GLN A 164 -8.54 18.52 -25.71
CA GLN A 164 -9.63 18.41 -24.74
C GLN A 164 -9.56 17.05 -24.04
N PHE A 165 -10.00 17.02 -22.79
CA PHE A 165 -10.19 15.77 -22.05
C PHE A 165 -11.35 14.98 -22.67
N VAL A 166 -11.19 13.67 -22.78
CA VAL A 166 -12.19 12.76 -23.33
C VAL A 166 -12.80 11.91 -22.22
N SER A 167 -11.97 11.13 -21.53
CA SER A 167 -12.42 10.22 -20.49
C SER A 167 -11.27 9.70 -19.63
N TRP A 168 -11.63 9.17 -18.47
CA TRP A 168 -10.81 8.28 -17.66
C TRP A 168 -11.14 6.82 -17.99
N ALA A 169 -10.10 6.00 -18.08
CA ALA A 169 -10.18 4.55 -18.06
C ALA A 169 -9.43 4.03 -16.83
N GLY A 170 -10.19 3.47 -15.89
CA GLY A 170 -9.69 2.97 -14.61
C GLY A 170 -9.74 1.45 -14.53
N SER A 171 -8.83 0.87 -13.76
CA SER A 171 -8.83 -0.55 -13.41
C SER A 171 -8.39 -0.76 -11.97
N GLY A 172 -8.87 -1.85 -11.36
CA GLY A 172 -8.71 -2.13 -9.94
C GLY A 172 -9.98 -1.81 -9.15
N SER A 173 -10.16 -2.48 -8.01
CA SER A 173 -11.33 -2.27 -7.16
C SER A 173 -11.33 -0.85 -6.59
N GLY A 174 -12.41 -0.10 -6.85
CA GLY A 174 -12.56 1.30 -6.43
C GLY A 174 -11.99 2.35 -7.39
N SER A 175 -11.53 1.94 -8.58
CA SER A 175 -11.16 2.83 -9.69
C SER A 175 -12.37 3.59 -10.28
N TYR A 176 -12.10 4.60 -11.09
CA TYR A 176 -13.08 5.42 -11.81
C TYR A 176 -12.98 5.23 -13.32
N SER A 177 -14.11 5.20 -14.01
CA SER A 177 -14.15 5.26 -15.48
C SER A 177 -15.32 6.14 -15.89
N GLY A 178 -15.08 7.15 -16.72
CA GLY A 178 -16.11 8.11 -17.09
C GLY A 178 -15.58 9.39 -17.73
N SER A 179 -16.48 10.30 -18.06
CA SER A 179 -16.21 11.53 -18.81
C SER A 179 -16.01 12.77 -17.95
N ASN A 180 -16.02 12.65 -16.61
CA ASN A 180 -15.69 13.78 -15.75
C ASN A 180 -14.18 13.93 -15.63
N ALA A 181 -13.64 15.11 -15.95
CA ALA A 181 -12.21 15.37 -15.85
C ALA A 181 -11.69 15.27 -14.40
N SER A 182 -12.55 15.46 -13.40
CA SER A 182 -12.26 15.24 -11.98
C SER A 182 -13.21 14.22 -11.38
N ALA A 183 -12.68 13.32 -10.56
CA ALA A 183 -13.41 12.25 -9.88
C ALA A 183 -12.69 11.85 -8.59
N SER A 184 -13.25 10.88 -7.86
CA SER A 184 -12.57 10.25 -6.74
C SER A 184 -12.49 8.74 -6.92
N VAL A 185 -11.40 8.15 -6.47
CA VAL A 185 -11.16 6.70 -6.42
C VAL A 185 -11.03 6.25 -4.96
N ASN A 186 -11.46 5.03 -4.67
CA ASN A 186 -11.31 4.41 -3.35
C ASN A 186 -10.22 3.33 -3.42
N MET A 187 -9.16 3.47 -2.64
CA MET A 187 -8.00 2.59 -2.69
C MET A 187 -8.29 1.22 -2.02
N ASN A 188 -9.13 0.39 -2.64
CA ASN A 188 -9.49 -0.94 -2.14
C ASN A 188 -8.57 -2.05 -2.70
N ALA A 189 -7.76 -1.72 -3.70
CA ALA A 189 -6.76 -2.56 -4.35
C ALA A 189 -5.74 -1.62 -5.05
N PRO A 190 -4.67 -2.15 -5.67
CA PRO A 190 -3.87 -1.36 -6.61
C PRO A 190 -4.78 -0.86 -7.74
N ILE A 191 -4.62 0.41 -8.11
CA ILE A 191 -5.46 1.07 -9.12
C ILE A 191 -4.59 1.65 -10.23
N ASN A 192 -5.04 1.51 -11.48
CA ASN A 192 -4.50 2.28 -12.61
C ASN A 192 -5.59 3.19 -13.16
N GLU A 193 -5.26 4.47 -13.33
CA GLU A 193 -6.12 5.51 -13.91
C GLU A 193 -5.43 6.12 -15.13
N THR A 194 -6.05 6.02 -16.30
CA THR A 194 -5.52 6.60 -17.54
C THR A 194 -6.48 7.64 -18.09
N ALA A 195 -6.05 8.90 -18.13
CA ALA A 195 -6.77 9.97 -18.79
C ALA A 195 -6.48 9.95 -20.30
N SER A 196 -7.52 10.09 -21.10
CA SER A 196 -7.46 10.20 -22.54
C SER A 196 -7.79 11.62 -22.98
N PHE A 197 -7.01 12.11 -23.94
CA PHE A 197 -7.17 13.43 -24.53
C PHE A 197 -7.29 13.32 -26.04
N SER A 198 -8.02 14.24 -26.67
CA SER A 198 -8.12 14.35 -28.12
C SER A 198 -7.70 15.74 -28.57
N GLN A 199 -7.07 15.83 -29.74
CA GLN A 199 -6.73 17.13 -30.32
C GLN A 199 -8.00 17.90 -30.66
N GLN A 200 -8.00 19.17 -30.29
CA GLN A 200 -9.03 20.13 -30.61
C GLN A 200 -8.49 21.09 -31.67
N VAL A 201 -9.02 20.98 -32.88
CA VAL A 201 -8.72 21.87 -34.00
C VAL A 201 -9.66 23.06 -33.93
N SER A 202 -9.14 24.28 -34.12
CA SER A 202 -9.97 25.47 -34.21
C SER A 202 -9.95 26.00 -35.64
N VAL A 203 -11.12 26.13 -36.26
CA VAL A 203 -11.29 26.73 -37.59
C VAL A 203 -11.87 28.12 -37.41
N THR A 204 -11.14 29.13 -37.87
CA THR A 204 -11.64 30.52 -37.86
C THR A 204 -12.22 30.85 -39.22
N VAL A 205 -13.49 31.22 -39.26
CA VAL A 205 -14.16 31.69 -40.48
C VAL A 205 -14.29 33.21 -40.41
N THR A 206 -13.77 33.87 -41.44
CA THR A 206 -13.88 35.33 -41.64
C THR A 206 -14.45 35.60 -43.03
N THR A 207 -15.11 36.74 -43.19
CA THR A 207 -15.59 37.21 -44.49
C THR A 207 -14.73 38.35 -45.01
N ASN A 208 -14.55 38.40 -46.33
CA ASN A 208 -13.92 39.53 -47.00
C ASN A 208 -14.85 40.05 -48.12
N PRO A 209 -15.33 41.31 -48.06
CA PRO A 209 -15.24 42.29 -46.97
C PRO A 209 -15.75 41.79 -45.61
N VAL A 210 -15.12 42.30 -44.55
CA VAL A 210 -15.48 41.98 -43.15
C VAL A 210 -16.92 42.41 -42.84
N GLY A 211 -17.59 41.64 -41.97
CA GLY A 211 -18.96 41.94 -41.51
C GLY A 211 -20.08 41.39 -42.40
N ARG A 212 -19.75 40.59 -43.43
CA ARG A 212 -20.77 39.81 -44.16
C ARG A 212 -21.18 38.58 -43.38
N SER A 213 -22.43 38.15 -43.58
CA SER A 213 -22.95 36.91 -43.03
C SER A 213 -22.45 35.68 -43.79
N PHE A 214 -22.27 34.57 -43.08
CA PHE A 214 -22.00 33.25 -43.64
C PHE A 214 -22.81 32.20 -42.89
N THR A 215 -22.99 31.03 -43.49
CA THR A 215 -23.67 29.91 -42.85
C THR A 215 -22.75 28.72 -42.66
N VAL A 216 -22.85 28.07 -41.50
CA VAL A 216 -22.21 26.77 -41.21
C VAL A 216 -23.29 25.85 -40.67
N ASP A 217 -23.49 24.70 -41.31
CA ASP A 217 -24.52 23.71 -40.95
C ASP A 217 -25.94 24.30 -40.78
N GLY A 218 -26.28 25.29 -41.62
CA GLY A 218 -27.59 25.95 -41.60
C GLY A 218 -27.76 27.05 -40.54
N GLN A 219 -26.76 27.29 -39.68
CA GLN A 219 -26.73 28.42 -38.75
C GLN A 219 -26.07 29.64 -39.40
N SER A 220 -26.68 30.82 -39.26
CA SER A 220 -26.14 32.08 -39.80
C SER A 220 -25.27 32.81 -38.78
N TYR A 221 -24.10 33.26 -39.22
CA TYR A 221 -23.13 34.02 -38.45
C TYR A 221 -22.88 35.34 -39.15
N SER A 222 -22.85 36.45 -38.41
CA SER A 222 -22.70 37.81 -38.97
C SER A 222 -21.34 38.46 -38.65
N ALA A 223 -20.44 37.69 -38.05
CA ALA A 223 -19.11 38.14 -37.63
C ALA A 223 -18.15 36.95 -37.62
N THR A 224 -16.84 37.22 -37.51
CA THR A 224 -15.79 36.20 -37.32
C THR A 224 -16.20 35.19 -36.26
N HIS A 225 -16.14 33.91 -36.59
CA HIS A 225 -16.47 32.83 -35.66
C HIS A 225 -15.37 31.77 -35.62
N ILE A 226 -15.13 31.20 -34.43
CA ILE A 226 -14.14 30.14 -34.22
C ILE A 226 -14.89 28.85 -33.90
N PHE A 227 -14.82 27.88 -34.80
CA PHE A 227 -15.38 26.54 -34.62
C PHE A 227 -14.34 25.63 -33.98
N ARG A 228 -14.68 24.99 -32.87
CA ARG A 228 -13.83 24.00 -32.19
C ARG A 228 -14.28 22.60 -32.61
N LEU A 229 -13.38 21.88 -33.26
CA LEU A 229 -13.60 20.56 -33.83
C LEU A 229 -12.68 19.56 -33.13
N VAL A 230 -13.13 18.32 -32.99
CA VAL A 230 -12.33 17.23 -32.44
C VAL A 230 -11.72 16.45 -33.59
N ALA A 231 -10.40 16.26 -33.59
CA ALA A 231 -9.72 15.52 -34.65
C ALA A 231 -10.28 14.09 -34.76
N GLY A 232 -10.70 13.67 -35.95
CA GLY A 232 -11.26 12.34 -36.22
C GLY A 232 -12.79 12.29 -36.35
N HIS A 233 -13.52 13.32 -35.90
CA HIS A 233 -14.80 13.62 -36.55
C HIS A 233 -14.44 14.09 -37.95
N ALA A 234 -14.97 13.42 -38.98
CA ALA A 234 -14.62 13.64 -40.37
C ALA A 234 -14.43 15.14 -40.62
N ALA A 235 -13.17 15.54 -40.82
CA ALA A 235 -12.90 16.80 -41.47
C ALA A 235 -13.55 16.63 -42.85
N HIS A 236 -14.75 17.18 -43.03
CA HIS A 236 -15.22 17.44 -44.37
C HIS A 236 -14.17 18.34 -44.98
N ASN A 237 -13.46 17.80 -45.97
CA ASN A 237 -12.33 18.45 -46.62
C ASN A 237 -12.65 19.90 -46.92
N TRP A 238 -12.08 20.81 -46.13
CA TRP A 238 -12.04 22.23 -46.42
C TRP A 238 -10.79 22.42 -47.27
N TYR A 239 -10.93 22.30 -48.59
CA TYR A 239 -9.87 22.68 -49.52
C TYR A 239 -10.32 23.78 -50.45
N ASP A 240 -9.34 24.64 -50.72
CA ASP A 240 -9.42 25.89 -51.44
C ASP A 240 -10.18 25.80 -52.77
N HIS A 241 -10.93 26.87 -53.01
CA HIS A 241 -11.38 27.23 -54.34
C HIS A 241 -10.14 27.58 -55.20
N PRO A 242 -10.03 26.98 -56.39
CA PRO A 242 -9.82 27.83 -57.56
C PRO A 242 -10.92 27.60 -58.60
N SER A 243 -12.19 27.52 -58.15
CA SER A 243 -13.47 27.55 -58.92
C SER A 243 -14.14 26.23 -59.36
N ILE A 244 -14.09 25.17 -58.54
CA ILE A 244 -14.21 23.77 -59.02
C ILE A 244 -15.59 23.10 -58.85
N ARG A 245 -16.00 22.37 -59.91
CA ARG A 245 -17.22 21.56 -60.06
C ARG A 245 -17.09 20.16 -59.47
N ARG A 246 -18.26 19.61 -59.11
CA ARG A 246 -18.58 18.36 -58.40
C ARG A 246 -18.19 17.07 -59.15
N HIS A 247 -17.94 15.99 -58.40
CA HIS A 247 -18.66 14.72 -58.55
C HIS A 247 -18.45 13.80 -57.32
N GLY A 248 -19.55 13.38 -56.68
CA GLY A 248 -19.56 12.29 -55.70
C GLY A 248 -19.56 12.70 -54.21
N SER A 249 -20.76 12.72 -53.61
CA SER A 249 -21.08 12.52 -52.18
C SER A 249 -20.19 13.20 -51.10
N ALA A 250 -20.32 14.51 -50.90
CA ALA A 250 -19.98 15.21 -49.64
C ALA A 250 -20.62 16.61 -49.58
N VAL A 251 -20.73 17.18 -48.38
CA VAL A 251 -21.56 18.32 -47.95
C VAL A 251 -21.60 19.54 -48.89
N ARG A 252 -22.81 20.11 -48.99
CA ARG A 252 -23.18 21.25 -49.83
C ARG A 252 -22.99 22.55 -49.06
N LEU A 253 -21.94 23.33 -49.35
CA LEU A 253 -21.94 24.76 -49.05
C LEU A 253 -23.02 25.42 -49.92
N VAL A 254 -24.00 26.08 -49.31
CA VAL A 254 -25.05 26.79 -50.04
C VAL A 254 -24.77 28.29 -50.00
N ARG A 255 -24.67 28.86 -51.21
CA ARG A 255 -24.91 30.25 -51.64
C ARG A 255 -24.77 31.36 -50.58
N VAL A 256 -23.80 32.22 -50.82
CA VAL A 256 -23.80 33.61 -50.35
C VAL A 256 -24.93 34.34 -51.09
N GLU A 257 -25.93 34.83 -50.36
CA GLU A 257 -26.85 35.88 -50.86
C GLU A 257 -26.26 37.26 -50.59
#